data_AF-A0A521T6J1-F1
#
_entry.id   AF-A0A521T6J1-F1
#
_cell.length_a   1.000
_cell.length_b   1.000
_cell.length_c   1.000
_cell.angle_alpha   90.00
_cell.angle_beta   90.00
_cell.angle_gamma   90.00
#
_symmetry.space_group_name_H-M   'P 1'
#
loop_
_entity.id
_entity.type
_entity.pdbx_description
1 polymer ?
#
loop_
_entity_poly.entity_id
_entity_poly.type
_entity_poly.pdbx_seq_one_letter_code
_entity_poly.pdbx_strand_id
1 'polypeptide(L)'
;MPRSLASSTPSTRRPTPRRSRFMQMARVIGDVVATMKDANLASHKLLMLQPILPDKQPVGRPLVALDCVSAGVGEYVFFVRGREASFPFLPAEPPTDACVVGIIDSWAV
;
A
#
# COMPACT_ATOMS: atom_id res chain seq x y z
N MET A 1 58.99 -0.60 -6.31
CA MET A 1 57.71 0.10 -6.05
C MET A 1 56.57 -0.92 -6.12
N PRO A 2 55.97 -1.37 -4.99
CA PRO A 2 54.83 -2.27 -5.03
C PRO A 2 53.52 -1.48 -5.24
N ARG A 3 52.65 -1.98 -6.14
CA ARG A 3 51.31 -1.41 -6.39
C ARG A 3 50.36 -1.81 -5.26
N SER A 4 49.72 -0.81 -4.67
CA SER A 4 48.68 -0.89 -3.63
C SER A 4 47.50 -1.76 -4.07
N LEU A 5 47.16 -2.77 -3.27
CA LEU A 5 45.91 -3.54 -3.36
C LEU A 5 44.77 -2.68 -2.79
N ALA A 6 43.83 -2.26 -3.64
CA ALA A 6 42.59 -1.64 -3.21
C ALA A 6 41.64 -2.72 -2.66
N SER A 7 41.35 -2.65 -1.35
CA SER A 7 40.36 -3.48 -0.68
C SER A 7 38.95 -3.02 -1.05
N SER A 8 38.22 -3.84 -1.82
CA SER A 8 36.81 -3.62 -2.09
C SER A 8 35.98 -4.05 -0.88
N THR A 9 35.57 -3.10 -0.06
CA THR A 9 34.53 -3.31 0.96
C THR A 9 33.23 -3.76 0.29
N PRO A 10 32.63 -4.90 0.69
CA PRO A 10 31.37 -5.34 0.11
C PRO A 10 30.25 -4.40 0.59
N SER A 11 29.65 -3.69 -0.36
CA SER A 11 28.44 -2.91 -0.17
C SER A 11 27.32 -3.84 0.31
N THR A 12 26.96 -3.75 1.59
CA THR A 12 25.81 -4.43 2.18
C THR A 12 24.55 -3.86 1.57
N ARG A 13 24.10 -4.44 0.46
CA ARG A 13 22.76 -4.18 -0.08
C ARG A 13 21.75 -4.47 1.02
N ARG A 14 21.07 -3.42 1.51
CA ARG A 14 19.90 -3.60 2.38
C ARG A 14 18.95 -4.59 1.68
N PRO A 15 18.46 -5.63 2.37
CA PRO A 15 17.50 -6.54 1.77
C PRO A 15 16.29 -5.71 1.31
N THR A 16 16.06 -5.67 0.01
CA THR A 16 14.79 -5.16 -0.52
C THR A 16 13.69 -6.01 0.11
N PRO A 17 12.71 -5.42 0.80
CA PRO A 17 11.62 -6.20 1.39
C PRO A 17 11.00 -7.04 0.28
N ARG A 18 11.00 -8.38 0.44
CA ARG A 18 10.27 -9.27 -0.48
C ARG A 18 8.87 -8.70 -0.60
N ARG A 19 8.36 -8.57 -1.83
CA ARG A 19 6.94 -8.21 -2.08
C ARG A 19 6.08 -9.02 -1.11
N SER A 20 5.51 -8.35 -0.11
CA SER A 20 4.62 -9.01 0.84
C SER A 20 3.45 -9.55 0.03
N ARG A 21 3.28 -10.87 0.04
CA ARG A 21 2.14 -11.57 -0.60
C ARG A 21 0.92 -11.61 0.32
N PHE A 22 0.97 -10.92 1.45
CA PHE A 22 -0.09 -10.93 2.45
C PHE A 22 -0.85 -9.60 2.45
N MET A 23 -2.14 -9.67 2.79
CA MET A 23 -2.95 -8.51 3.15
C MET A 23 -2.22 -7.67 4.20
N GLN A 24 -2.26 -6.35 4.02
CA GLN A 24 -1.51 -5.40 4.85
C GLN A 24 -2.47 -4.53 5.66
N MET A 25 -2.05 -4.14 6.86
CA MET A 25 -2.79 -3.18 7.69
C MET A 25 -2.37 -1.75 7.34
N ALA A 26 -3.33 -0.84 7.34
CA ALA A 26 -3.10 0.58 7.21
C ALA A 26 -4.07 1.38 8.08
N ARG A 27 -3.73 2.65 8.29
CA ARG A 27 -4.67 3.68 8.73
C ARG A 27 -5.02 4.58 7.57
N VAL A 28 -6.30 4.91 7.41
CA VAL A 28 -6.75 5.93 6.45
C VAL A 28 -6.36 7.30 7.00
N ILE A 29 -5.54 8.04 6.27
CA ILE A 29 -5.03 9.35 6.69
C ILE A 29 -5.61 10.52 5.89
N GLY A 30 -6.40 10.26 4.85
CA GLY A 30 -7.05 11.29 4.07
C GLY A 30 -7.73 10.73 2.82
N ASP A 31 -8.37 11.62 2.06
CA ASP A 31 -8.94 11.35 0.75
C ASP A 31 -8.06 11.96 -0.35
N VAL A 32 -8.13 11.37 -1.55
CA VAL A 32 -7.50 11.92 -2.75
C VAL A 32 -8.57 12.26 -3.78
N VAL A 33 -8.52 13.48 -4.32
CA VAL A 33 -9.42 13.92 -5.38
C VAL A 33 -8.61 14.10 -6.66
N ALA A 34 -9.03 13.43 -7.73
CA ALA A 34 -8.46 13.58 -9.06
C ALA A 34 -9.60 13.82 -10.06
N THR A 35 -9.68 15.03 -10.61
CA THR A 35 -10.69 15.43 -11.60
C THR A 35 -10.39 14.87 -12.98
N MET A 36 -9.10 14.74 -13.32
CA MET A 36 -8.61 14.12 -14.54
C MET A 36 -7.93 12.80 -14.18
N LYS A 37 -8.55 11.68 -14.57
CA LYS A 37 -8.09 10.31 -14.30
C LYS A 37 -8.64 9.37 -15.37
N ASP A 38 -8.12 8.14 -15.40
CA ASP A 38 -8.67 7.08 -16.25
C ASP A 38 -10.18 6.93 -16.01
N ALA A 39 -10.94 6.70 -17.09
CA ALA A 39 -12.40 6.62 -17.01
C ALA A 39 -12.88 5.50 -16.08
N ASN A 40 -12.13 4.39 -15.98
CA ASN A 40 -12.45 3.29 -15.08
C ASN A 40 -12.18 3.64 -13.61
N LEU A 41 -11.53 4.77 -13.30
CA LEU A 41 -11.37 5.28 -11.93
C LEU A 41 -12.43 6.32 -11.55
N ALA A 42 -13.29 6.75 -12.48
CA ALA A 42 -14.17 7.90 -12.30
C ALA A 42 -15.10 7.77 -11.08
N SER A 43 -15.72 6.61 -10.89
CA SER A 43 -16.73 6.32 -9.87
C SER A 43 -16.17 5.73 -8.57
N HIS A 44 -14.84 5.65 -8.42
CA HIS A 44 -14.22 5.04 -7.26
C HIS A 44 -13.63 6.07 -6.30
N LYS A 45 -13.83 5.83 -5.01
CA LYS A 45 -13.23 6.61 -3.92
C LYS A 45 -11.76 6.25 -3.80
N LEU A 46 -10.91 7.28 -3.67
CA LEU A 46 -9.47 7.16 -3.51
C LEU A 46 -9.08 7.59 -2.10
N LEU A 47 -8.44 6.70 -1.37
CA LEU A 47 -7.99 6.92 0.01
C LEU A 47 -6.47 7.02 0.06
N MET A 48 -5.97 7.97 0.86
CA MET A 48 -4.58 8.01 1.27
C MET A 48 -4.40 7.10 2.49
N LEU A 49 -3.58 6.06 2.35
CA LEU A 49 -3.31 5.07 3.39
C LEU A 49 -1.88 5.22 3.92
N GLN A 50 -1.73 5.17 5.24
CA GLN A 50 -0.44 4.95 5.91
C GLN A 50 -0.37 3.48 6.34
N PRO A 51 0.48 2.63 5.73
CA PRO A 51 0.67 1.27 6.22
C PRO A 51 1.19 1.28 7.66
N ILE A 52 0.75 0.29 8.45
CA ILE A 52 1.10 0.15 9.86
C ILE A 52 1.52 -1.29 10.20
N LEU A 53 2.30 -1.42 11.27
CA LEU A 53 2.57 -2.68 11.96
C LEU A 53 1.44 -3.02 12.95
N PRO A 54 1.38 -4.26 13.49
CA PRO A 54 0.38 -4.64 14.48
C PRO A 54 0.37 -3.75 15.74
N ASP A 55 1.50 -3.15 16.10
CA ASP A 55 1.62 -2.21 17.23
C ASP A 55 1.18 -0.76 16.87
N LYS A 56 0.52 -0.57 15.73
CA LYS A 56 0.07 0.73 15.17
C LYS A 56 1.20 1.65 14.73
N GLN A 57 2.46 1.22 14.74
CA GLN A 57 3.56 2.06 14.25
C GLN A 57 3.50 2.18 12.72
N PRO A 58 3.64 3.40 12.16
CA PRO A 58 3.65 3.59 10.72
C PRO A 58 4.88 2.93 10.10
N VAL A 59 4.70 2.29 8.94
CA VAL A 59 5.77 1.63 8.20
C VAL A 59 5.71 2.01 6.72
N GLY A 60 6.89 2.22 6.13
CA GLY A 60 6.98 2.58 4.72
C GLY A 60 6.42 3.97 4.41
N ARG A 61 6.05 4.19 3.16
CA ARG A 61 5.50 5.46 2.67
C ARG A 61 3.99 5.37 2.55
N PRO A 62 3.26 6.50 2.74
CA PRO A 62 1.87 6.58 2.35
C PRO A 62 1.66 6.21 0.88
N LEU A 63 0.48 5.69 0.58
CA LEU A 63 0.08 5.28 -0.77
C LEU A 63 -1.41 5.56 -0.99
N VAL A 64 -1.81 5.64 -2.25
CA VAL A 64 -3.22 5.77 -2.63
C VAL A 64 -3.79 4.39 -2.91
N ALA A 65 -5.00 4.13 -2.40
CA ALA A 65 -5.74 2.91 -2.67
C ALA A 65 -7.18 3.25 -3.08
N LEU A 66 -7.80 2.38 -3.87
CA LEU A 66 -9.25 2.41 -4.03
C LEU A 66 -9.93 1.91 -2.76
N ASP A 67 -11.18 2.30 -2.60
CA ASP A 67 -12.02 1.86 -1.50
C ASP A 67 -13.26 1.14 -2.05
N CYS A 68 -13.43 -0.13 -1.66
CA CYS A 68 -14.63 -0.91 -1.97
C CYS A 68 -15.51 -1.17 -0.74
N VAL A 69 -15.16 -0.65 0.43
CA VAL A 69 -15.85 -0.91 1.70
C VAL A 69 -16.39 0.36 2.38
N SER A 70 -16.15 1.54 1.79
CA SER A 70 -16.57 2.85 2.31
C SER A 70 -15.86 3.24 3.61
N ALA A 71 -14.55 3.01 3.69
CA ALA A 71 -13.74 3.41 4.82
C ALA A 71 -13.58 4.94 4.93
N GLY A 72 -13.55 5.45 6.15
CA GLY A 72 -13.37 6.86 6.51
C GLY A 72 -11.98 7.18 7.05
N VAL A 73 -11.64 8.48 7.06
CA VAL A 73 -10.39 8.97 7.65
C VAL A 73 -10.33 8.62 9.13
N GLY A 74 -9.19 8.06 9.56
CA GLY A 74 -8.95 7.64 10.93
C GLY A 74 -9.17 6.16 11.17
N GLU A 75 -9.87 5.45 10.30
CA GLU A 75 -10.14 4.02 10.42
C GLU A 75 -8.88 3.17 10.13
N TYR A 76 -8.84 2.01 10.77
CA TYR A 76 -7.87 0.96 10.49
C TYR A 76 -8.46 0.01 9.46
N VAL A 77 -7.66 -0.37 8.47
CA VAL A 77 -8.14 -1.13 7.31
C VAL A 77 -7.16 -2.20 6.89
N PHE A 78 -7.69 -3.27 6.30
CA PHE A 78 -6.92 -4.17 5.46
C PHE A 78 -6.94 -3.69 4.02
N PHE A 79 -5.77 -3.70 3.37
CA PHE A 79 -5.66 -3.47 1.93
C PHE A 79 -4.82 -4.57 1.26
N VAL A 80 -5.15 -4.85 0.00
CA VAL A 80 -4.41 -5.77 -0.87
C VAL A 80 -3.61 -4.99 -1.91
N ARG A 81 -2.63 -5.65 -2.53
CA ARG A 81 -1.79 -5.07 -3.59
C ARG A 81 -1.76 -5.96 -4.83
N GLY A 82 -1.44 -5.35 -5.98
CA GLY A 82 -1.31 -6.06 -7.26
C GLY A 82 -2.67 -6.30 -7.92
N ARG A 83 -2.75 -7.33 -8.77
CA ARG A 83 -3.95 -7.59 -9.61
C ARG A 83 -5.22 -7.82 -8.79
N GLU A 84 -5.10 -8.43 -7.62
CA GLU A 84 -6.23 -8.70 -6.71
C GLU A 84 -6.92 -7.41 -6.25
N ALA A 85 -6.24 -6.26 -6.29
CA ALA A 85 -6.83 -4.97 -5.94
C ALA A 85 -7.97 -4.54 -6.89
N SER A 86 -8.02 -5.05 -8.12
CA SER A 86 -9.11 -4.74 -9.05
C SER A 86 -10.31 -5.67 -8.90
N PHE A 87 -10.17 -6.78 -8.18
CA PHE A 87 -11.20 -7.83 -8.09
C PHE A 87 -12.52 -7.36 -7.46
N PRO A 88 -12.54 -6.47 -6.45
CA PRO A 88 -13.79 -5.94 -5.91
C PRO A 88 -14.66 -5.19 -6.93
N PHE A 89 -14.07 -4.80 -8.08
CA PHE A 89 -14.71 -3.99 -9.11
C PHE A 89 -14.94 -4.76 -10.41
N LEU A 90 -14.87 -6.09 -10.40
CA LEU A 90 -15.19 -6.90 -11.58
C LEU A 90 -16.63 -6.61 -12.05
N PRO A 91 -16.87 -6.54 -13.37
CA PRO A 91 -15.95 -6.84 -14.46
C PRO A 91 -15.11 -5.65 -14.97
N ALA A 92 -15.20 -4.46 -14.37
CA ALA A 92 -14.60 -3.23 -14.91
C ALA A 92 -13.06 -3.19 -14.84
N GLU A 93 -12.45 -3.97 -13.94
CA GLU A 93 -10.99 -4.06 -13.72
C GLU A 93 -10.27 -2.68 -13.78
N PRO A 94 -10.57 -1.76 -12.85
CA PRO A 94 -9.93 -0.45 -12.84
C PRO A 94 -8.40 -0.57 -12.72
N PRO A 95 -7.63 0.37 -13.28
CA PRO A 95 -6.17 0.36 -13.24
C PRO A 95 -5.66 0.71 -11.83
N THR A 96 -5.84 -0.22 -10.89
CA THR A 96 -5.43 -0.10 -9.49
C THR A 96 -4.42 -1.18 -9.13
N ASP A 97 -3.50 -0.84 -8.25
CA ASP A 97 -2.56 -1.77 -7.64
C ASP A 97 -2.69 -1.84 -6.11
N ALA A 98 -3.69 -1.15 -5.54
CA ALA A 98 -4.02 -1.11 -4.12
C ALA A 98 -5.52 -0.89 -3.88
N CYS A 99 -6.14 -1.72 -3.05
CA CYS A 99 -7.55 -1.57 -2.68
C CYS A 99 -7.76 -1.92 -1.22
N VAL A 100 -8.51 -1.08 -0.50
CA VAL A 100 -9.05 -1.41 0.82
C VAL A 100 -10.11 -2.49 0.63
N VAL A 101 -10.02 -3.57 1.40
CA VAL A 101 -10.91 -4.74 1.32
C VAL A 101 -11.64 -5.04 2.63
N GLY A 102 -11.33 -4.32 3.71
CA GLY A 102 -12.01 -4.48 4.99
C GLY A 102 -11.61 -3.41 6.01
N ILE A 103 -12.55 -3.10 6.91
CA ILE A 103 -12.32 -2.24 8.07
C ILE A 103 -11.99 -3.14 9.26
N ILE A 104 -11.03 -2.72 10.09
CA ILE A 104 -10.56 -3.47 11.25
C ILE A 104 -11.24 -2.92 12.51
N ASP A 105 -12.14 -3.71 13.10
CA ASP A 105 -12.80 -3.35 14.34
C ASP A 105 -11.88 -3.49 15.56
N SER A 106 -11.09 -4.57 15.62
CA SER A 106 -10.15 -4.82 16.70
C SER A 106 -9.09 -5.87 16.32
N TRP A 107 -7.96 -5.83 17.01
CA TRP A 107 -6.92 -6.86 16.97
C TRP A 107 -6.09 -6.82 18.25
N ALA A 108 -5.40 -7.91 18.56
CA ALA A 108 -4.49 -8.03 19.70
C ALA A 108 -3.08 -8.42 19.21
N VAL A 109 -2.07 -8.04 19.98
CA VAL A 109 -0.64 -8.30 19.71
C VAL A 109 -0.05 -9.13 20.83
#